data_AF-A0A180H022-F1
#
_entry.id   AF-A0A180H022-F1
#
_cell.length_a   1.000
_cell.length_b   1.000
_cell.length_c   1.000
_cell.angle_alpha   90.00
_cell.angle_beta   90.00
_cell.angle_gamma   90.00
#
_symmetry.space_group_name_H-M   'P 1'
#
loop_
_entity.id
_entity.type
_entity.pdbx_description
1 polymer ?
#
loop_
_entity_poly.entity_id
_entity_poly.type
_entity_poly.pdbx_seq_one_letter_code
_entity_poly.pdbx_strand_id
1 'polypeptide(L)'
;MDWIYCQRFLPFVCLLAISLSIQQDEPLKVKINTKDDFCLVVPKAPYTKIVDSEKPGGQAVWCQSPSAKTSPSAGIFNSPFWSDVEISRPKAGVIQMTGCIDVNSSNRLKPNDDGGRYYSDGRSGGQGNPANSFCDPYRAYVELIEPLAKRACIRCCQNSAMSIPTSNPESSSSKATQKPRGFLFDESNYKTKDLTGLDRLGQENYDFE
;
A
#
# COMPACT_ATOMS: atom_id res chain seq x y z
N MET A 1 -58.75 -48.78 32.61
CA MET A 1 -57.42 -48.91 33.26
C MET A 1 -56.42 -49.00 32.14
N ASP A 2 -56.04 -47.81 31.70
CA ASP A 2 -55.33 -47.52 30.47
C ASP A 2 -53.83 -47.72 30.64
N TRP A 3 -53.19 -48.39 29.68
CA TRP A 3 -51.74 -48.30 29.47
C TRP A 3 -51.47 -48.20 27.97
N ILE A 4 -51.36 -46.97 27.48
CA ILE A 4 -50.85 -46.63 26.16
C ILE A 4 -49.42 -46.13 26.35
N TYR A 5 -48.42 -46.89 25.88
CA TYR A 5 -47.11 -46.34 25.56
C TYR A 5 -46.87 -46.57 24.07
N CYS A 6 -47.30 -45.60 23.27
CA CYS A 6 -46.97 -45.51 21.86
C CYS A 6 -45.80 -44.53 21.70
N GLN A 7 -44.60 -45.10 21.60
CA GLN A 7 -43.58 -44.77 20.62
C GLN A 7 -43.71 -43.39 19.94
N ARG A 8 -42.90 -42.42 20.38
CA ARG A 8 -42.52 -41.26 19.57
C ARG A 8 -41.02 -41.03 19.67
N PHE A 9 -40.32 -41.60 18.68
CA PHE A 9 -39.00 -41.16 18.26
C PHE A 9 -39.10 -39.69 17.83
N LEU A 10 -38.48 -38.79 18.60
CA LEU A 10 -38.16 -37.44 18.15
C LEU A 10 -36.72 -37.50 17.60
N PRO A 11 -36.50 -37.44 16.28
CA PRO A 11 -35.19 -37.10 15.77
C PRO A 11 -35.03 -35.59 16.01
N PHE A 12 -34.26 -35.22 17.03
CA PHE A 12 -33.72 -33.88 17.15
C PHE A 12 -32.72 -33.71 16.00
N VAL A 13 -33.23 -33.24 14.86
CA VAL A 13 -32.42 -32.82 13.73
C VAL A 13 -31.59 -31.63 14.20
N CYS A 14 -30.33 -31.88 14.53
CA CYS A 14 -29.31 -30.84 14.67
C CYS A 14 -29.20 -30.11 13.33
N LEU A 15 -29.96 -29.02 13.19
CA LEU A 15 -29.69 -27.99 12.19
C LEU A 15 -28.33 -27.36 12.53
N LEU A 16 -27.27 -27.98 12.00
CA LEU A 16 -25.96 -27.34 11.92
C LEU A 16 -26.10 -26.16 10.98
N ALA A 17 -26.36 -24.98 11.54
CA ALA A 17 -26.18 -23.72 10.85
C ALA A 17 -24.69 -23.61 10.49
N ILE A 18 -24.35 -23.92 9.24
CA ILE A 18 -23.04 -23.61 8.67
C ILE A 18 -23.02 -22.11 8.48
N SER A 19 -22.63 -21.37 9.52
CA SER A 19 -22.28 -19.97 9.40
C SER A 19 -21.02 -19.89 8.54
N LEU A 20 -21.17 -19.66 7.23
CA LEU A 20 -20.07 -19.12 6.42
C LEU A 20 -19.77 -17.73 6.98
N SER A 21 -18.84 -17.68 7.93
CA SER A 21 -18.19 -16.45 8.31
C SER A 21 -17.41 -15.97 7.09
N ILE A 22 -18.00 -15.06 6.32
CA ILE A 22 -17.23 -14.23 5.39
C ILE A 22 -16.27 -13.44 6.30
N GLN A 23 -15.03 -13.91 6.43
CA GLN A 23 -13.96 -13.09 6.99
C GLN A 23 -13.80 -11.92 6.02
N GLN A 24 -14.43 -10.79 6.33
CA GLN A 24 -14.00 -9.53 5.72
C GLN A 24 -12.59 -9.30 6.25
N ASP A 25 -11.61 -9.32 5.34
CA ASP A 25 -10.23 -8.99 5.70
C ASP A 25 -10.25 -7.53 6.18
N GLU A 26 -9.80 -7.31 7.41
CA GLU A 26 -9.76 -5.96 8.00
C GLU A 26 -8.93 -5.05 7.08
N PRO A 27 -9.37 -3.80 6.84
CA PRO A 27 -8.69 -2.89 5.93
C PRO A 27 -7.24 -2.68 6.37
N LEU A 28 -6.31 -2.74 5.41
CA LEU A 28 -4.90 -2.46 5.70
C LEU A 28 -4.76 -1.01 6.18
N LYS A 29 -4.15 -0.85 7.35
CA LYS A 29 -4.01 0.44 8.04
C LYS A 29 -2.55 0.78 8.24
N VAL A 30 -2.08 1.84 7.58
CA VAL A 30 -0.76 2.43 7.79
C VAL A 30 -0.85 3.66 8.70
N LYS A 31 0.28 4.21 9.14
CA LYS A 31 0.32 5.45 9.94
C LYS A 31 1.69 6.10 9.93
N ILE A 32 1.73 7.41 10.23
CA ILE A 32 2.95 8.17 10.47
C ILE A 32 2.76 8.99 11.75
N ASN A 33 3.35 8.57 12.85
CA ASN A 33 3.42 9.37 14.08
C ASN A 33 4.81 9.97 14.26
N THR A 34 5.84 9.12 14.25
CA THR A 34 7.25 9.51 14.34
C THR A 34 8.10 8.58 13.46
N LYS A 35 9.41 8.86 13.36
CA LYS A 35 10.35 7.98 12.65
C LYS A 35 10.48 6.57 13.27
N ASP A 36 10.05 6.41 14.53
CA ASP A 36 10.11 5.15 15.29
C ASP A 36 8.70 4.57 15.57
N ASP A 37 7.63 5.27 15.18
CA ASP A 37 6.23 4.84 15.31
C ASP A 37 5.48 5.10 13.98
N PHE A 38 5.59 4.13 13.09
CA PHE A 38 4.97 4.14 11.78
C PHE A 38 4.65 2.71 11.32
N CYS A 39 3.79 2.62 10.31
CA CYS A 39 3.54 1.41 9.55
C CYS A 39 3.50 1.75 8.07
N LEU A 40 3.99 0.85 7.22
CA LEU A 40 4.03 0.98 5.76
C LEU A 40 3.38 -0.22 5.10
N VAL A 41 3.05 -0.07 3.83
CA VAL A 41 2.71 -1.20 2.98
C VAL A 41 3.98 -1.84 2.42
N VAL A 42 4.02 -3.16 2.38
CA VAL A 42 5.10 -3.92 1.75
C VAL A 42 4.50 -5.11 1.01
N PRO A 43 5.26 -5.81 0.15
CA PRO A 43 4.78 -7.04 -0.43
C PRO A 43 4.41 -8.08 0.65
N LYS A 44 3.32 -8.81 0.43
CA LYS A 44 2.90 -9.91 1.31
C LYS A 44 3.87 -11.08 1.21
N ALA A 45 4.32 -11.41 -0.01
CA ALA A 45 5.26 -12.48 -0.25
C ALA A 45 6.72 -12.02 -0.05
N PRO A 46 7.63 -12.89 0.42
CA PRO A 46 9.05 -12.58 0.53
C PRO A 46 9.69 -12.19 -0.82
N TYR A 47 10.72 -11.35 -0.79
CA TYR A 47 11.57 -10.97 -1.93
C TYR A 47 10.82 -10.64 -3.23
N THR A 48 9.70 -9.95 -3.09
CA THR A 48 8.80 -9.62 -4.21
C THR A 48 9.05 -8.19 -4.68
N LYS A 49 8.96 -7.95 -5.99
CA LYS A 49 9.02 -6.58 -6.51
C LYS A 49 7.78 -5.82 -6.09
N ILE A 50 7.91 -4.52 -5.84
CA ILE A 50 6.78 -3.66 -5.48
C ILE A 50 5.69 -3.76 -6.55
N VAL A 51 6.04 -3.58 -7.83
CA VAL A 51 5.08 -3.66 -8.96
C VAL A 51 4.35 -5.01 -9.07
N ASP A 52 5.03 -6.12 -8.77
CA ASP A 52 4.41 -7.47 -8.83
C ASP A 52 3.40 -7.68 -7.69
N SER A 53 3.57 -6.92 -6.61
CA SER A 53 2.71 -6.96 -5.45
C SER A 53 1.54 -5.99 -5.54
N GLU A 54 1.51 -5.01 -6.47
CA GLU A 54 0.47 -3.97 -6.65
C GLU A 54 -0.91 -4.48 -7.14
N LYS A 55 -1.28 -5.71 -6.76
CA LYS A 55 -2.53 -6.41 -7.11
C LYS A 55 -3.34 -6.78 -5.86
N PRO A 56 -4.65 -7.08 -5.95
CA PRO A 56 -5.45 -7.40 -4.78
C PRO A 56 -4.86 -8.57 -3.97
N GLY A 57 -4.71 -8.37 -2.66
CA GLY A 57 -4.15 -9.36 -1.73
C GLY A 57 -2.62 -9.56 -1.80
N GLY A 58 -1.92 -8.80 -2.65
CA GLY A 58 -0.47 -8.84 -2.82
C GLY A 58 0.32 -8.08 -1.75
N GLN A 59 -0.35 -7.33 -0.88
CA GLN A 59 0.26 -6.45 0.10
C GLN A 59 0.09 -6.94 1.55
N ALA A 60 0.96 -6.47 2.42
CA ALA A 60 0.85 -6.58 3.86
C ALA A 60 1.28 -5.26 4.51
N VAL A 61 0.88 -5.05 5.76
CA VAL A 61 1.37 -3.91 6.56
C VAL A 61 2.49 -4.37 7.46
N TRP A 62 3.58 -3.59 7.51
CA TRP A 62 4.69 -3.79 8.42
C TRP A 62 4.94 -2.52 9.24
N CYS A 63 5.24 -2.68 10.52
CA CYS A 63 5.43 -1.58 11.46
C CYS A 63 6.82 -1.62 12.10
N GLN A 64 7.31 -0.48 12.59
CA GLN A 64 8.64 -0.40 13.20
C GLN A 64 8.79 -1.27 14.45
N SER A 65 7.73 -1.41 15.23
CA SER A 65 7.77 -2.07 16.54
C SER A 65 6.44 -2.71 16.90
N PRO A 66 6.42 -3.66 17.86
CA PRO A 66 5.18 -4.27 18.34
C PRO A 66 4.14 -3.27 18.84
N SER A 67 4.55 -2.19 19.52
CA SER A 67 3.66 -1.13 19.99
C SER A 67 3.12 -0.25 18.87
N ALA A 68 3.79 -0.18 17.72
CA ALA A 68 3.33 0.55 16.57
C ALA A 68 2.23 -0.18 15.78
N LYS A 69 2.04 -1.49 15.98
CA LYS A 69 1.11 -2.30 15.20
C LYS A 69 -0.29 -1.70 15.10
N THR A 70 -0.81 -1.67 13.88
CA THR A 70 -2.17 -1.24 13.58
C THR A 70 -3.17 -2.39 13.57
N SER A 71 -2.69 -3.63 13.45
CA SER A 71 -3.46 -4.87 13.53
C SER A 71 -2.59 -6.02 14.07
N PRO A 72 -3.18 -7.13 14.57
CA PRO A 72 -2.41 -8.31 14.96
C PRO A 72 -1.62 -8.96 13.81
N SER A 73 -2.15 -8.87 12.58
CA SER A 73 -1.55 -9.44 11.36
C SER A 73 -0.38 -8.62 10.80
N ALA A 74 -0.17 -7.39 11.27
CA ALA A 74 0.93 -6.56 10.82
C ALA A 74 2.29 -7.20 11.17
N GLY A 75 3.21 -7.19 10.20
CA GLY A 75 4.60 -7.59 10.40
C GLY A 75 5.40 -6.55 11.18
N ILE A 76 6.60 -6.91 11.62
CA ILE A 76 7.52 -6.01 12.33
C ILE A 76 8.84 -5.99 11.57
N PHE A 77 9.38 -4.79 11.32
CA PHE A 77 10.73 -4.65 10.77
C PHE A 77 11.77 -5.18 11.77
N ASN A 78 12.75 -5.96 11.28
CA ASN A 78 13.76 -6.63 12.10
C ASN A 78 14.89 -5.69 12.57
N SER A 79 14.94 -4.49 12.01
CA SER A 79 15.89 -3.42 12.30
C SER A 79 15.19 -2.07 12.09
N PRO A 80 15.81 -0.93 12.44
CA PRO A 80 15.30 0.38 12.02
C PRO A 80 15.14 0.42 10.49
N PHE A 81 13.90 0.60 10.02
CA PHE A 81 13.62 0.62 8.58
C PHE A 81 14.16 1.89 7.93
N TRP A 82 14.08 3.03 8.62
CA TRP A 82 14.48 4.32 8.07
C TRP A 82 15.82 4.82 8.61
N SER A 83 16.55 5.54 7.76
CA SER A 83 17.58 6.51 8.14
C SER A 83 17.36 7.83 7.39
N ASP A 84 17.98 8.92 7.86
CA ASP A 84 17.93 10.24 7.21
C ASP A 84 16.49 10.72 6.91
N VAL A 85 15.64 10.66 7.93
CA VAL A 85 14.19 10.89 7.79
C VAL A 85 13.84 12.37 7.88
N GLU A 86 13.04 12.82 6.91
CA GLU A 86 12.29 14.07 6.96
C GLU A 86 10.79 13.77 7.13
N ILE A 87 10.20 14.28 8.22
CA ILE A 87 8.74 14.32 8.40
C ILE A 87 8.27 15.76 8.20
N SER A 88 7.38 15.97 7.22
CA SER A 88 6.89 17.29 6.84
C SER A 88 5.36 17.35 6.72
N ARG A 89 4.81 18.56 6.75
CA ARG A 89 3.39 18.84 6.51
C ARG A 89 3.27 19.85 5.37
N PRO A 90 3.42 19.41 4.11
CA PRO A 90 3.58 20.32 2.97
C PRO A 90 2.33 21.18 2.70
N LYS A 91 1.15 20.74 3.16
CA LYS A 91 -0.10 21.51 3.14
C LYS A 91 -1.05 21.01 4.24
N ALA A 92 -2.10 21.78 4.51
CA ALA A 92 -3.15 21.38 5.43
C ALA A 92 -3.74 20.01 5.04
N GLY A 93 -3.94 19.13 6.02
CA GLY A 93 -4.46 17.78 5.79
C GLY A 93 -3.48 16.80 5.15
N VAL A 94 -2.18 17.11 5.11
CA VAL A 94 -1.13 16.21 4.61
C VAL A 94 0.02 16.10 5.59
N ILE A 95 0.45 14.87 5.85
CA ILE A 95 1.75 14.55 6.47
C ILE A 95 2.53 13.64 5.53
N GLN A 96 3.84 13.84 5.45
CA GLN A 96 4.74 13.05 4.62
C GLN A 96 5.96 12.64 5.43
N MET A 97 6.41 11.40 5.22
CA MET A 97 7.67 10.90 5.74
C MET A 97 8.51 10.36 4.59
N THR A 98 9.72 10.87 4.45
CA THR A 98 10.65 10.53 3.37
C THR A 98 12.02 10.26 3.96
N GLY A 99 12.77 9.32 3.40
CA GLY A 99 14.12 9.05 3.86
C GLY A 99 14.79 7.90 3.11
N CYS A 100 15.95 7.52 3.62
CA CYS A 100 16.67 6.33 3.20
C CYS A 100 16.09 5.10 3.92
N ILE A 101 16.14 3.92 3.28
CA ILE A 101 15.63 2.68 3.86
C ILE A 101 16.71 1.61 4.01
N ASP A 102 16.63 0.85 5.09
CA ASP A 102 17.30 -0.44 5.21
C ASP A 102 16.43 -1.53 4.58
N VAL A 103 16.77 -1.91 3.34
CA VAL A 103 16.05 -2.93 2.60
C VAL A 103 16.06 -4.29 3.31
N ASN A 104 17.09 -4.59 4.11
CA ASN A 104 17.24 -5.86 4.80
C ASN A 104 16.44 -5.93 6.11
N SER A 105 15.86 -4.81 6.55
CA SER A 105 14.96 -4.75 7.71
C SER A 105 13.68 -5.59 7.51
N SER A 106 13.36 -5.97 6.27
CA SER A 106 12.25 -6.86 5.92
C SER A 106 12.66 -7.85 4.85
N ASN A 107 12.30 -9.13 5.02
CA ASN A 107 12.47 -10.14 3.97
C ASN A 107 11.43 -10.03 2.84
N ARG A 108 10.53 -9.05 2.88
CA ARG A 108 9.51 -8.80 1.85
C ARG A 108 10.08 -8.08 0.63
N LEU A 109 11.05 -7.20 0.86
CA LEU A 109 11.62 -6.35 -0.19
C LEU A 109 12.67 -7.10 -1.00
N LYS A 110 12.67 -6.87 -2.31
CA LYS A 110 13.70 -7.36 -3.21
C LYS A 110 14.79 -6.29 -3.38
N PRO A 111 16.06 -6.52 -2.98
CA PRO A 111 17.10 -5.48 -2.99
C PRO A 111 17.38 -4.80 -4.33
N ASN A 112 17.26 -5.52 -5.44
CA ASN A 112 17.55 -4.99 -6.78
C ASN A 112 16.27 -4.59 -7.53
N ASP A 113 15.22 -4.21 -6.79
CA ASP A 113 13.97 -3.72 -7.37
C ASP A 113 14.01 -2.20 -7.56
N ASP A 114 13.65 -1.74 -8.76
CA ASP A 114 13.59 -0.31 -9.08
C ASP A 114 12.50 0.40 -8.27
N GLY A 115 11.50 -0.36 -7.80
CA GLY A 115 10.44 0.12 -6.92
C GLY A 115 9.06 0.14 -7.54
N GLY A 116 8.14 0.80 -6.86
CA GLY A 116 6.73 0.87 -7.26
C GLY A 116 5.93 1.75 -6.32
N ARG A 117 4.60 1.70 -6.46
CA ARG A 117 3.68 2.63 -5.80
C ARG A 117 2.45 1.93 -5.25
N TYR A 118 2.13 2.21 -3.99
CA TYR A 118 0.85 1.81 -3.41
C TYR A 118 -0.06 3.02 -3.24
N TYR A 119 -1.33 2.84 -3.58
CA TYR A 119 -2.39 3.82 -3.40
C TYR A 119 -3.51 3.20 -2.56
N SER A 120 -4.01 3.98 -1.61
CA SER A 120 -5.05 3.51 -0.69
C SER A 120 -6.38 3.14 -1.36
N ASP A 121 -6.62 3.67 -2.56
CA ASP A 121 -7.81 3.41 -3.37
C ASP A 121 -7.63 2.24 -4.35
N GLY A 122 -6.42 1.67 -4.45
CA GLY A 122 -6.07 0.59 -5.36
C GLY A 122 -6.11 0.93 -6.87
N ARG A 123 -6.28 2.22 -7.20
CA ARG A 123 -6.56 2.82 -8.53
C ARG A 123 -7.57 2.05 -9.41
N SER A 124 -7.91 2.66 -10.55
CA SER A 124 -8.74 2.01 -11.56
C SER A 124 -8.04 0.76 -12.11
N GLY A 125 -8.79 -0.33 -12.30
CA GLY A 125 -8.25 -1.60 -12.81
C GLY A 125 -7.50 -2.44 -11.77
N GLY A 126 -7.50 -2.04 -10.48
CA GLY A 126 -6.82 -2.79 -9.43
C GLY A 126 -5.30 -2.73 -9.51
N GLN A 127 -4.75 -1.61 -10.03
CA GLN A 127 -3.32 -1.35 -10.10
C GLN A 127 -2.91 -0.38 -8.98
N GLY A 128 -1.90 -0.71 -8.21
CA GLY A 128 -1.48 0.12 -7.07
C GLY A 128 -2.33 -0.13 -5.81
N ASN A 129 -2.81 -1.37 -5.65
CA ASN A 129 -3.39 -1.89 -4.41
C ASN A 129 -2.52 -1.60 -3.17
N PRO A 130 -3.08 -1.56 -1.96
CA PRO A 130 -4.34 -2.18 -1.55
C PRO A 130 -5.56 -1.27 -1.65
N ALA A 131 -6.60 -1.74 -2.34
CA ALA A 131 -7.92 -1.12 -2.29
C ALA A 131 -8.50 -1.16 -0.87
N ASN A 132 -9.29 -0.14 -0.52
CA ASN A 132 -9.94 0.01 0.80
C ASN A 132 -8.95 0.08 1.99
N SER A 133 -7.70 0.48 1.75
CA SER A 133 -6.73 0.75 2.82
C SER A 133 -6.72 2.23 3.18
N PHE A 134 -6.12 2.60 4.31
CA PHE A 134 -6.03 4.00 4.73
C PHE A 134 -4.83 4.26 5.65
N CYS A 135 -4.50 5.52 5.86
CA CYS A 135 -3.44 5.93 6.79
C CYS A 135 -4.04 6.64 7.99
N ASP A 136 -4.01 6.05 9.18
CA ASP A 136 -4.60 6.64 10.39
C ASP A 136 -3.81 7.89 10.88
N PRO A 137 -4.45 9.02 11.25
CA PRO A 137 -5.91 9.31 11.26
C PRO A 137 -6.46 9.93 9.96
N TYR A 138 -5.69 9.90 8.89
CA TYR A 138 -6.05 10.32 7.55
C TYR A 138 -6.92 9.26 6.83
N ARG A 139 -7.43 9.60 5.65
CA ARG A 139 -8.33 8.69 4.90
C ARG A 139 -7.66 8.00 3.71
N ALA A 140 -6.54 8.55 3.25
CA ALA A 140 -5.86 8.07 2.06
C ALA A 140 -4.34 8.18 2.23
N TYR A 141 -3.60 7.46 1.39
CA TYR A 141 -2.17 7.64 1.24
C TYR A 141 -1.69 7.30 -0.16
N VAL A 142 -0.48 7.77 -0.45
CA VAL A 142 0.38 7.26 -1.52
C VAL A 142 1.73 6.91 -0.91
N GLU A 143 2.27 5.76 -1.31
CA GLU A 143 3.54 5.25 -0.83
C GLU A 143 4.43 4.84 -2.01
N LEU A 144 5.69 5.29 -2.01
CA LEU A 144 6.74 4.87 -2.93
C LEU A 144 7.77 4.09 -2.12
N ILE A 145 8.21 2.96 -2.65
CA ILE A 145 9.36 2.22 -2.15
C ILE A 145 10.25 1.90 -3.34
N GLU A 146 11.52 2.31 -3.27
CA GLU A 146 12.53 2.07 -4.31
C GLU A 146 13.75 1.36 -3.68
N PRO A 147 13.68 0.02 -3.53
CA PRO A 147 14.73 -0.75 -2.83
C PRO A 147 16.14 -0.55 -3.41
N LEU A 148 16.28 -0.55 -4.74
CA LEU A 148 17.58 -0.36 -5.40
C LEU A 148 18.18 1.02 -5.08
N ALA A 149 17.36 2.07 -5.05
CA ALA A 149 17.76 3.43 -4.69
C ALA A 149 17.84 3.65 -3.17
N LYS A 150 17.48 2.65 -2.36
CA LYS A 150 17.44 2.68 -0.89
C LYS A 150 16.68 3.89 -0.34
N ARG A 151 15.55 4.23 -0.96
CA ARG A 151 14.68 5.33 -0.50
C ARG A 151 13.22 4.91 -0.54
N ALA A 152 12.43 5.57 0.28
CA ALA A 152 10.99 5.45 0.25
C ALA A 152 10.34 6.76 0.67
N CYS A 153 9.05 6.89 0.36
CA CYS A 153 8.25 7.99 0.82
C CYS A 153 6.81 7.54 1.06
N ILE A 154 6.24 7.91 2.20
CA ILE A 154 4.81 7.75 2.47
C ILE A 154 4.19 9.11 2.71
N ARG A 155 3.05 9.36 2.09
CA ARG A 155 2.25 10.56 2.30
C ARG A 155 0.83 10.18 2.68
N CYS A 156 0.39 10.65 3.84
CA CYS A 156 -0.97 10.48 4.31
C CYS A 156 -1.78 11.75 4.08
N CYS A 157 -3.00 11.58 3.58
CA CYS A 157 -3.84 12.62 3.01
C CYS A 157 -5.26 12.56 3.58
N GLN A 158 -5.83 13.73 3.91
CA GLN A 158 -7.16 13.83 4.49
C GLN A 158 -8.25 13.23 3.58
N ASN A 159 -8.04 13.25 2.26
CA ASN A 159 -8.91 12.64 1.27
C ASN A 159 -8.10 12.08 0.09
N SER A 160 -8.73 11.22 -0.72
CA SER A 160 -8.10 10.53 -1.85
C SER A 160 -7.66 11.49 -2.97
N ALA A 161 -8.39 12.59 -3.22
CA ALA A 161 -8.00 13.57 -4.23
C ALA A 161 -6.60 14.16 -3.97
N MET A 162 -6.18 14.25 -2.70
CA MET A 162 -4.85 14.75 -2.32
C MET A 162 -3.74 13.70 -2.41
N SER A 163 -4.04 12.42 -2.53
CA SER A 163 -3.04 11.37 -2.79
C SER A 163 -2.81 11.13 -4.28
N ILE A 164 -3.63 11.73 -5.15
CA ILE A 164 -3.40 11.74 -6.60
C ILE A 164 -2.39 12.84 -6.93
N PRO A 165 -1.30 12.52 -7.63
CA PRO A 165 -0.45 13.55 -8.19
C PRO A 165 -1.18 14.29 -9.31
N THR A 166 -1.34 15.59 -9.15
CA THR A 166 -1.87 16.46 -10.20
C THR A 166 -0.77 16.68 -11.25
N SER A 167 -1.02 16.28 -12.49
CA SER A 167 -0.07 16.38 -13.61
C SER A 167 0.26 17.80 -14.08
N ASN A 168 0.11 18.84 -13.24
CA ASN A 168 0.39 20.22 -13.59
C ASN A 168 1.29 20.88 -12.52
N PRO A 169 2.58 21.14 -12.81
CA PRO A 169 3.44 21.94 -11.96
C PRO A 169 3.21 23.43 -12.24
N GLU A 170 2.05 23.95 -11.89
CA GLU A 170 1.82 25.40 -11.83
C GLU A 170 1.11 25.75 -10.52
N SER A 171 1.91 25.89 -9.45
CA SER A 171 1.85 27.02 -8.50
C SER A 171 2.65 26.72 -7.22
N SER A 172 3.98 26.74 -7.31
CA SER A 172 4.81 27.19 -6.20
C SER A 172 6.10 27.78 -6.76
N SER A 173 5.95 28.86 -7.53
CA SER A 173 7.06 29.78 -7.75
C SER A 173 7.27 30.56 -6.46
N SER A 174 8.11 30.04 -5.59
CA SER A 174 8.82 30.83 -4.58
C SER A 174 10.30 30.46 -4.66
N LYS A 175 11.03 31.34 -5.36
CA LYS A 175 12.49 31.55 -5.36
C LYS A 175 13.34 30.40 -4.82
N ALA A 176 14.08 29.80 -5.75
CA ALA A 176 15.25 28.97 -5.47
C ALA A 176 16.25 29.71 -4.55
N THR A 177 16.20 29.37 -3.27
CA THR A 177 17.38 29.41 -2.41
C THR A 177 17.80 27.96 -2.24
N GLN A 178 18.99 27.64 -2.74
CA GLN A 178 19.60 26.33 -2.79
C GLN A 178 19.82 25.76 -1.38
N LYS A 179 18.76 25.22 -0.79
CA LYS A 179 18.78 24.40 0.42
C LYS A 179 19.09 22.96 -0.05
N PRO A 180 19.94 22.18 0.66
CA PRO A 180 20.31 20.83 0.24
C PRO A 180 19.04 20.06 -0.12
N ARG A 181 19.03 19.44 -1.31
CA ARG A 181 17.91 18.72 -1.94
C ARG A 181 17.18 17.86 -0.90
N GLY A 182 16.17 18.45 -0.27
CA GLY A 182 15.17 17.71 0.47
C GLY A 182 14.48 16.80 -0.53
N PHE A 183 14.33 15.53 -0.17
CA PHE A 183 13.61 14.53 -0.95
C PHE A 183 12.12 14.94 -1.01
N LEU A 184 11.81 15.96 -1.81
CA LEU A 184 10.46 16.17 -2.27
C LEU A 184 10.09 14.97 -3.13
N PHE A 185 8.81 14.60 -3.05
CA PHE A 185 8.17 13.59 -3.88
C PHE A 185 8.28 14.04 -5.33
N ASP A 186 9.40 13.73 -5.98
CA ASP A 186 9.65 14.08 -7.37
C ASP A 186 9.23 12.92 -8.25
N GLU A 187 7.99 13.00 -8.71
CA GLU A 187 7.43 12.01 -9.62
C GLU A 187 7.96 12.14 -11.06
N SER A 188 8.70 13.21 -11.39
CA SER A 188 9.21 13.43 -12.75
C SER A 188 10.16 12.32 -13.22
N ASN A 189 10.71 11.53 -12.29
CA ASN A 189 11.56 10.38 -12.58
C ASN A 189 10.82 9.02 -12.64
N TYR A 190 9.55 8.95 -12.22
CA TYR A 190 8.76 7.73 -12.38
C TYR A 190 8.14 7.71 -13.77
N LYS A 191 8.96 7.38 -14.78
CA LYS A 191 8.48 7.16 -16.14
C LYS A 191 7.45 6.03 -16.08
N THR A 192 6.19 6.37 -16.31
CA THR A 192 5.13 5.40 -16.55
C THR A 192 5.63 4.46 -17.66
N LYS A 193 5.90 3.20 -17.31
CA LYS A 193 5.82 2.13 -18.31
C LYS A 193 4.35 2.02 -18.64
N ASP A 194 3.95 2.84 -19.61
CA ASP A 194 2.64 2.85 -20.19
C ASP A 194 2.34 1.44 -20.71
N LEU A 195 1.38 0.76 -20.09
CA LEU A 195 0.85 -0.54 -20.51
C LEU A 195 -0.15 -0.37 -21.67
N THR A 196 0.09 0.56 -22.59
CA THR A 196 -0.66 0.73 -23.85
C THR A 196 -0.11 -0.14 -24.99
N GLY A 197 0.89 -0.98 -24.72
CA GLY A 197 1.48 -1.91 -25.69
C GLY A 197 0.65 -3.13 -26.07
N LEU A 198 -0.69 -3.06 -25.98
CA LEU A 198 -1.60 -4.11 -26.47
C LEU A 198 -2.70 -3.63 -27.42
N ASP A 199 -2.66 -2.39 -27.89
CA ASP A 199 -3.53 -1.91 -28.97
C ASP A 199 -2.72 -1.09 -29.98
N ARG A 200 -2.00 -1.78 -30.88
CA ARG A 200 -1.56 -1.33 -32.21
C ARG A 200 -0.70 -2.40 -32.88
N LEU A 201 -1.27 -3.59 -33.07
CA LEU A 201 -0.87 -4.45 -34.17
C LEU A 201 -1.91 -4.27 -35.27
N GLY A 202 -1.48 -3.68 -36.38
CA GLY A 202 -2.24 -3.65 -37.62
C GLY A 202 -2.66 -2.26 -38.06
N GLN A 203 -1.76 -1.60 -38.78
CA GLN A 203 -1.99 -0.97 -40.09
C GLN A 203 -1.02 0.21 -40.25
N GLU A 204 0.09 -0.04 -40.94
CA GLU A 204 0.57 0.81 -42.03
C GLU A 204 1.76 0.12 -42.73
N ASN A 205 1.41 -0.39 -43.91
CA ASN A 205 2.19 -0.67 -45.11
C ASN A 205 3.69 -0.31 -45.08
N TYR A 206 4.52 -1.34 -45.25
CA TYR A 206 5.80 -1.22 -45.94
C TYR A 206 5.58 -1.64 -47.39
N ASP A 207 5.63 -0.68 -48.32
CA ASP A 207 5.87 -0.95 -49.73
C ASP A 207 7.38 -1.14 -49.93
N PHE A 208 7.78 -2.32 -50.41
CA PHE A 208 9.05 -2.53 -51.10
C PHE A 208 8.85 -3.64 -52.14
N GLU A 209 8.91 -3.20 -53.41
CA GLU A 209 8.96 -3.95 -54.69
C GLU A 209 7.74 -4.79 -55.12
#